data_AF-A0A7Y5Q707-F1
#
_entry.id   AF-A0A7Y5Q707-F1
#
_cell.length_a   1.000
_cell.length_b   1.000
_cell.length_c   1.000
_cell.angle_alpha   90.00
_cell.angle_beta   90.00
_cell.angle_gamma   90.00
#
_symmetry.space_group_name_H-M   'P 1'
#
loop_
_entity.id
_entity.type
_entity.pdbx_description
1 polymer ?
#
loop_
_entity_poly.entity_id
_entity_poly.type
_entity_poly.pdbx_seq_one_letter_code
_entity_poly.pdbx_strand_id
1 'polypeptide(L)'
;MAAEALRARIGEPVTWRGVQETLDAVRDQIFEKGQPAHQNRATLFRFVNWCWVMPHCLDPERTLWRLLKPTGKAWKPWTWRWSCAEYRWPWSGWLVPVARSGHLTQKTKTRFLAPDDGQAEGVAGYAWTTKETVTICNLPDLNDESRIDDNAVETYAAQTHTSVDWVRARRAQKGNFARSLVGIPVLVKQKPWGVIVVDSDRDDITHRGHLNSLARPAAQILSALLEGV
;
A
#
# COMPACT_ATOMS: atom_id res chain seq x y z
N MET A 1 -16.97 1.62 -1.16
CA MET A 1 -17.36 2.04 -2.52
C MET A 1 -16.39 1.50 -3.54
N ALA A 2 -15.10 1.90 -3.58
CA ALA A 2 -14.18 1.42 -4.61
C ALA A 2 -13.89 -0.10 -4.57
N ALA A 3 -13.45 -0.66 -3.44
CA ALA A 3 -13.02 -2.07 -3.39
C ALA A 3 -14.16 -3.10 -3.61
N GLU A 4 -15.35 -2.89 -3.01
CA GLU A 4 -16.51 -3.79 -3.20
C GLU A 4 -17.04 -3.75 -4.64
N ALA A 5 -17.17 -2.57 -5.24
CA ALA A 5 -17.59 -2.42 -6.63
C ALA A 5 -16.52 -2.95 -7.61
N LEU A 6 -15.24 -2.84 -7.24
CA LEU A 6 -14.13 -3.40 -8.00
C LEU A 6 -14.18 -4.93 -7.94
N ARG A 7 -14.35 -5.55 -6.76
CA ARG A 7 -14.53 -7.01 -6.60
C ARG A 7 -15.71 -7.55 -7.41
N ALA A 8 -16.86 -6.89 -7.31
CA ALA A 8 -18.09 -7.29 -8.01
C ALA A 8 -17.97 -7.22 -9.54
N ARG A 9 -17.05 -6.40 -10.07
CA ARG A 9 -16.76 -6.33 -11.52
C ARG A 9 -15.66 -7.28 -11.96
N ILE A 10 -14.96 -7.91 -11.03
CA ILE A 10 -13.70 -8.61 -11.28
C ILE A 10 -13.80 -10.12 -11.10
N GLY A 11 -14.72 -10.65 -10.31
CA GLY A 11 -14.82 -12.11 -10.17
C GLY A 11 -15.98 -12.59 -9.32
N GLU A 12 -16.25 -13.90 -9.36
CA GLU A 12 -17.32 -14.51 -8.60
C GLU A 12 -17.08 -14.40 -7.07
N PRO A 13 -18.15 -14.31 -6.25
CA PRO A 13 -18.03 -14.23 -4.79
C PRO A 13 -17.21 -15.36 -4.15
N VAL A 14 -17.22 -16.55 -4.77
CA VAL A 14 -16.47 -17.73 -4.30
C VAL A 14 -14.96 -17.52 -4.44
N THR A 15 -14.51 -16.95 -5.57
CA THR A 15 -13.10 -16.61 -5.79
C THR A 15 -12.59 -15.66 -4.72
N TRP A 16 -13.37 -14.63 -4.38
CA TRP A 16 -12.99 -13.66 -3.35
C TRP A 16 -12.98 -14.24 -1.94
N ARG A 17 -13.78 -15.26 -1.65
CA ARG A 17 -13.69 -16.02 -0.39
C ARG A 17 -12.35 -16.76 -0.30
N GLY A 18 -11.96 -17.48 -1.35
CA GLY A 18 -10.66 -18.17 -1.40
C GLY A 18 -9.47 -17.22 -1.29
N VAL A 19 -9.55 -16.05 -1.95
CA VAL A 19 -8.53 -15.00 -1.82
C VAL A 19 -8.42 -14.53 -0.36
N GLN A 20 -9.55 -14.33 0.32
CA GLN A 20 -9.56 -13.90 1.71
C GLN A 20 -8.98 -14.98 2.63
N GLU A 21 -9.41 -16.24 2.49
CA GLU A 21 -8.87 -17.37 3.26
C GLU A 21 -7.37 -17.49 3.08
N THR A 22 -6.86 -17.26 1.86
CA THR A 22 -5.42 -17.26 1.58
C THR A 22 -4.71 -16.10 2.30
N LEU A 23 -5.28 -14.89 2.31
CA LEU A 23 -4.70 -13.75 3.03
C LEU A 23 -4.74 -13.93 4.56
N ASP A 24 -5.81 -14.51 5.08
CA ASP A 24 -5.93 -14.84 6.50
C ASP A 24 -4.91 -15.93 6.89
N ALA A 25 -4.70 -16.94 6.03
CA ALA A 25 -3.66 -17.95 6.23
C ALA A 25 -2.24 -17.36 6.20
N VAL A 26 -1.95 -16.46 5.25
CA VAL A 26 -0.66 -15.74 5.20
C VAL A 26 -0.44 -14.96 6.51
N ARG A 27 -1.45 -14.22 6.97
CA ARG A 27 -1.37 -13.50 8.24
C ARG A 27 -1.11 -14.47 9.41
N ASP A 28 -1.90 -15.53 9.53
CA ASP A 28 -1.85 -16.46 10.67
C ASP A 28 -0.59 -17.34 10.68
N GLN A 29 0.12 -17.46 9.57
CA GLN A 29 1.41 -18.15 9.50
C GLN A 29 2.57 -17.21 9.82
N ILE A 30 2.45 -15.92 9.48
CA ILE A 30 3.47 -14.91 9.80
C ILE A 30 3.36 -14.47 11.27
N PHE A 31 2.14 -14.40 11.80
CA PHE A 31 1.89 -13.91 13.15
C PHE A 31 1.25 -14.99 14.01
N GLU A 32 1.64 -15.06 15.28
CA GLU A 32 1.03 -15.99 16.24
C GLU A 32 -0.49 -15.79 16.33
N LYS A 33 -1.23 -16.91 16.42
CA LYS A 33 -2.69 -16.90 16.56
C LYS A 33 -3.10 -16.14 17.83
N GLY A 34 -4.07 -15.24 17.70
CA GLY A 34 -4.64 -14.48 18.81
C GLY A 34 -4.20 -13.02 18.90
N GLN A 35 -3.26 -12.57 18.06
CA GLN A 35 -2.91 -11.16 18.00
C GLN A 35 -4.03 -10.32 17.35
N PRO A 36 -4.26 -9.07 17.83
CA PRO A 36 -5.29 -8.21 17.27
C PRO A 36 -5.11 -7.95 15.77
N ALA A 37 -6.17 -8.20 14.99
CA ALA A 37 -6.16 -8.01 13.53
C ALA A 37 -5.93 -6.56 13.06
N HIS A 38 -5.89 -5.58 13.98
CA HIS A 38 -5.55 -4.21 13.63
C HIS A 38 -4.04 -3.93 13.65
N GLN A 39 -3.27 -4.77 14.32
CA GLN A 39 -1.81 -4.67 14.47
C GLN A 39 -1.08 -5.40 13.35
N ASN A 40 -1.64 -6.52 12.88
CA ASN A 40 -1.04 -7.39 11.88
C ASN A 40 -1.99 -7.66 10.72
N ARG A 41 -1.56 -7.34 9.50
CA ARG A 41 -2.46 -7.36 8.35
C ARG A 41 -1.75 -7.78 7.08
N ALA A 42 -2.43 -8.54 6.23
CA ALA A 42 -2.07 -8.80 4.84
C ALA A 42 -3.08 -8.14 3.92
N THR A 43 -2.62 -7.34 2.96
CA THR A 43 -3.46 -6.61 2.00
C THR A 43 -3.03 -6.95 0.58
N LEU A 44 -3.95 -7.45 -0.24
CA LEU A 44 -3.71 -7.68 -1.67
C LEU A 44 -4.01 -6.40 -2.46
N PHE A 45 -3.01 -5.95 -3.21
CA PHE A 45 -3.12 -4.85 -4.16
C PHE A 45 -3.10 -5.40 -5.58
N ARG A 46 -4.03 -4.94 -6.42
CA ARG A 46 -4.08 -5.23 -7.87
C ARG A 46 -3.46 -4.08 -8.63
N PHE A 47 -2.65 -4.39 -9.63
CA PHE A 47 -2.18 -3.41 -10.58
C PHE A 47 -3.31 -2.97 -11.53
N VAL A 48 -3.44 -1.66 -11.72
CA VAL A 48 -4.35 -1.05 -12.68
C VAL A 48 -3.62 0.07 -13.42
N ASN A 49 -3.79 0.13 -14.73
CA ASN A 49 -3.20 1.19 -15.55
C ASN A 49 -3.80 2.57 -15.27
N TRP A 50 -4.92 2.64 -14.55
CA TRP A 50 -5.63 3.89 -14.37
C TRP A 50 -6.23 4.08 -12.97
N CYS A 51 -5.99 5.24 -12.36
CA CYS A 51 -6.52 5.61 -11.06
C CYS A 51 -6.70 7.14 -10.90
N TRP A 52 -7.94 7.61 -10.69
CA TRP A 52 -8.18 9.00 -10.23
C TRP A 52 -7.80 9.16 -8.76
N VAL A 53 -6.52 9.22 -8.46
CA VAL A 53 -5.99 9.69 -7.18
C VAL A 53 -4.87 10.65 -7.46
N MET A 54 -5.00 11.87 -6.94
CA MET A 54 -3.85 12.75 -6.78
C MET A 54 -2.93 12.07 -5.76
N PRO A 55 -1.67 11.77 -6.09
CA PRO A 55 -0.71 11.23 -5.13
C PRO A 55 -0.73 12.11 -3.86
N HIS A 56 -0.99 11.53 -2.69
CA HIS A 56 -0.95 12.27 -1.43
C HIS A 56 0.46 12.84 -1.13
N CYS A 57 1.46 12.28 -1.79
CA CYS A 57 2.87 12.67 -1.79
C CYS A 57 3.16 13.94 -2.62
N LEU A 58 2.18 14.52 -3.32
CA LEU A 58 2.39 15.65 -4.25
C LEU A 58 1.39 16.80 -4.08
N ASP A 59 0.77 16.92 -2.90
CA ASP A 59 -0.07 18.08 -2.56
C ASP A 59 0.60 18.93 -1.46
N PRO A 60 1.64 19.72 -1.78
CA PRO A 60 2.15 20.75 -0.87
C PRO A 60 1.08 21.80 -0.54
N GLU A 61 0.02 21.92 -1.35
CA GLU A 61 -1.06 22.88 -1.13
C GLU A 61 -2.05 22.47 -0.04
N ARG A 62 -2.19 21.19 0.32
CA ARG A 62 -3.07 20.80 1.45
C ARG A 62 -2.58 21.31 2.80
N THR A 63 -1.28 21.58 2.93
CA THR A 63 -0.67 22.19 4.12
C THR A 63 -0.78 23.72 4.09
N LEU A 64 -0.64 24.35 2.91
CA LEU A 64 -0.80 25.80 2.72
C LEU A 64 -2.26 26.27 2.74
N TRP A 65 -3.23 25.48 2.25
CA TRP A 65 -4.66 25.83 2.25
C TRP A 65 -5.29 25.89 3.65
N ARG A 66 -4.70 25.22 4.65
CA ARG A 66 -5.16 25.33 6.05
C ARG A 66 -4.59 26.53 6.79
N LEU A 67 -3.39 27.00 6.41
CA LEU A 67 -2.72 28.15 7.02
C LEU A 67 -3.05 29.48 6.33
N LEU A 68 -3.35 29.45 5.04
CA LEU A 68 -3.82 30.60 4.27
C LEU A 68 -5.29 30.37 3.92
N LYS A 69 -6.19 30.80 4.82
CA LYS A 69 -7.56 31.14 4.39
C LYS A 69 -7.52 32.58 3.89
N PRO A 70 -7.46 32.86 2.58
CA PRO A 70 -7.89 34.16 2.13
C PRO A 70 -9.42 34.18 2.32
N THR A 71 -9.87 34.98 3.27
CA THR A 71 -11.24 35.45 3.38
C THR A 71 -11.58 36.23 2.12
N GLY A 72 -12.04 35.55 1.07
CA GLY A 72 -12.40 36.25 -0.16
C GLY A 72 -12.64 35.34 -1.35
N LYS A 73 -13.83 35.47 -1.92
CA LYS A 73 -14.23 34.89 -3.21
C LYS A 73 -13.30 35.44 -4.30
N ALA A 74 -12.33 34.64 -4.75
CA ALA A 74 -11.58 34.93 -5.96
C ALA A 74 -11.82 33.81 -6.98
N TRP A 75 -12.42 34.20 -8.10
CA TRP A 75 -12.61 33.38 -9.29
C TRP A 75 -11.26 32.88 -9.79
N LYS A 76 -11.15 31.56 -10.02
CA LYS A 76 -9.90 30.92 -10.47
C LYS A 76 -9.70 31.13 -11.98
N PRO A 77 -8.60 31.74 -12.45
CA PRO A 77 -8.29 31.77 -13.87
C PRO A 77 -7.80 30.39 -14.34
N TRP A 78 -8.06 30.11 -15.60
CA TRP A 78 -7.82 28.88 -16.33
C TRP A 78 -6.32 28.60 -16.63
N THR A 79 -5.41 29.04 -15.75
CA THR A 79 -3.95 28.88 -15.88
C THR A 79 -3.39 27.69 -15.10
N TRP A 80 -4.24 26.81 -14.55
CA TRP A 80 -3.88 25.53 -13.90
C TRP A 80 -3.54 24.42 -14.93
N ARG A 81 -2.90 24.83 -16.02
CA ARG A 81 -2.51 24.00 -17.15
C ARG A 81 -0.98 24.09 -17.15
N TRP A 82 -0.29 22.95 -17.03
CA TRP A 82 1.12 22.76 -17.43
C TRP A 82 2.27 23.00 -16.44
N SER A 83 2.18 22.60 -15.17
CA SER A 83 3.37 22.26 -14.36
C SER A 83 3.50 20.74 -14.10
N CYS A 84 3.08 19.94 -15.08
CA CYS A 84 2.89 18.49 -15.00
C CYS A 84 4.14 17.66 -15.36
N ALA A 85 5.30 17.95 -14.77
CA ALA A 85 6.48 17.07 -14.86
C ALA A 85 6.55 16.10 -13.66
N GLU A 86 6.04 16.51 -12.50
CA GLU A 86 6.05 15.71 -11.26
C GLU A 86 4.68 15.11 -10.91
N TYR A 87 3.60 15.58 -11.54
CA TYR A 87 2.26 15.01 -11.40
C TYR A 87 2.12 13.74 -12.23
N ARG A 88 2.33 12.58 -11.59
CA ARG A 88 2.04 11.27 -12.18
C ARG A 88 0.55 11.19 -12.51
N TRP A 89 0.25 11.10 -13.81
CA TRP A 89 -1.11 11.13 -14.35
C TRP A 89 -1.92 9.90 -13.92
N PRO A 90 -3.26 9.95 -13.98
CA PRO A 90 -4.10 8.80 -13.67
C PRO A 90 -3.69 7.54 -14.41
N TRP A 91 -3.10 7.66 -15.60
CA TRP A 91 -2.62 6.56 -16.44
C TRP A 91 -1.20 6.04 -16.13
N SER A 92 -0.59 6.46 -15.00
CA SER A 92 0.79 6.12 -14.66
C SER A 92 0.98 4.74 -14.00
N GLY A 93 -0.05 3.89 -13.94
CA GLY A 93 0.03 2.60 -13.27
C GLY A 93 -0.05 2.70 -11.74
N TRP A 94 -0.89 1.87 -11.14
CA TRP A 94 -1.25 1.97 -9.72
C TRP A 94 -1.51 0.61 -9.08
N LEU A 95 -1.08 0.44 -7.84
CA LEU A 95 -1.44 -0.68 -6.99
C LEU A 95 -2.60 -0.28 -6.08
N VAL A 96 -3.76 -0.91 -6.28
CA VAL A 96 -5.02 -0.57 -5.60
C VAL A 96 -5.48 -1.74 -4.74
N PRO A 97 -5.88 -1.49 -3.48
CA PRO A 97 -6.26 -2.55 -2.56
C PRO A 97 -7.56 -3.21 -3.03
N VAL A 98 -7.50 -4.52 -3.21
CA VAL A 98 -8.65 -5.34 -3.62
C VAL A 98 -9.08 -6.28 -2.52
N ALA A 99 -8.19 -6.77 -1.65
CA ALA A 99 -8.54 -7.63 -0.53
C ALA A 99 -7.65 -7.38 0.69
N ARG A 100 -8.14 -7.73 1.88
CA ARG A 100 -7.44 -7.54 3.15
C ARG A 100 -7.79 -8.69 4.10
N SER A 101 -6.80 -9.19 4.83
CA SER A 101 -6.99 -10.13 5.94
C SER A 101 -7.75 -9.46 7.09
N GLY A 102 -8.58 -10.23 7.80
CA GLY A 102 -9.45 -9.72 8.85
C GLY A 102 -10.65 -8.96 8.27
N HIS A 103 -11.84 -9.55 8.41
CA HIS A 103 -13.16 -9.08 7.99
C HIS A 103 -13.27 -8.29 6.66
N LEU A 104 -14.06 -8.87 5.74
CA LEU A 104 -14.42 -8.38 4.39
C LEU A 104 -14.74 -6.87 4.24
N THR A 105 -15.16 -6.20 5.31
CA THR A 105 -15.70 -4.84 5.33
C THR A 105 -14.66 -3.74 5.53
N GLN A 106 -13.39 -4.07 5.83
CA GLN A 106 -12.37 -3.04 6.06
C GLN A 106 -11.97 -2.35 4.75
N LYS A 107 -12.41 -1.09 4.62
CA LYS A 107 -12.09 -0.20 3.49
C LYS A 107 -10.75 0.47 3.75
N THR A 108 -9.68 0.02 3.09
CA THR A 108 -8.47 0.84 2.96
C THR A 108 -8.51 1.66 1.67
N LYS A 109 -8.02 2.90 1.76
CA LYS A 109 -7.91 3.84 0.63
C LYS A 109 -6.46 4.03 0.18
N THR A 110 -5.50 3.39 0.85
CA THR A 110 -4.08 3.47 0.46
C THR A 110 -3.92 2.91 -0.94
N ARG A 111 -3.27 3.67 -1.82
CA ARG A 111 -2.90 3.25 -3.18
C ARG A 111 -1.44 3.60 -3.34
N PHE A 112 -0.71 2.78 -4.08
CA PHE A 112 0.70 3.02 -4.37
C PHE A 112 0.86 3.28 -5.85
N LEU A 113 1.70 4.26 -6.17
CA LEU A 113 2.10 4.51 -7.54
C LEU A 113 2.98 3.34 -8.01
N ALA A 114 2.71 2.77 -9.18
CA ALA A 114 3.43 1.61 -9.71
C ALA A 114 3.68 1.77 -11.22
N PRO A 115 4.53 2.71 -11.61
CA PRO A 115 4.80 3.03 -12.99
C PRO A 115 5.81 2.07 -13.63
N ASP A 116 5.75 1.96 -14.96
CA ASP A 116 6.62 1.08 -15.73
C ASP A 116 8.08 1.58 -15.80
N ASP A 117 8.35 2.84 -15.43
CA ASP A 117 9.69 3.44 -15.40
C ASP A 117 10.52 3.08 -14.15
N GLY A 118 9.98 2.20 -13.30
CA GLY A 118 10.66 1.68 -12.11
C GLY A 118 10.61 2.60 -10.88
N GLN A 119 10.01 3.79 -10.98
CA GLN A 119 9.88 4.75 -9.88
C GLN A 119 8.63 4.48 -9.02
N ALA A 120 8.44 3.21 -8.66
CA ALA A 120 7.27 2.77 -7.92
C ALA A 120 7.37 3.12 -6.42
N GLU A 121 6.25 3.51 -5.82
CA GLU A 121 6.18 4.03 -4.46
C GLU A 121 5.90 2.92 -3.43
N GLY A 122 6.56 3.02 -2.29
CA GLY A 122 6.32 2.18 -1.14
C GLY A 122 6.90 0.77 -1.29
N VAL A 123 6.81 -0.01 -0.21
CA VAL A 123 7.16 -1.44 -0.23
C VAL A 123 6.41 -2.21 -1.34
N ALA A 124 5.16 -1.82 -1.63
CA ALA A 124 4.36 -2.42 -2.68
C ALA A 124 4.94 -2.14 -4.07
N GLY A 125 5.26 -0.87 -4.35
CA GLY A 125 5.86 -0.46 -5.60
C GLY A 125 7.24 -1.10 -5.79
N TYR A 126 8.06 -1.12 -4.75
CA TYR A 126 9.39 -1.71 -4.82
C TYR A 126 9.33 -3.22 -5.12
N ALA A 127 8.44 -3.97 -4.46
CA ALA A 127 8.22 -5.39 -4.75
C ALA A 127 7.64 -5.63 -6.16
N TRP A 128 6.80 -4.71 -6.65
CA TRP A 128 6.25 -4.75 -8.00
C TRP A 128 7.33 -4.60 -9.07
N THR A 129 8.20 -3.60 -8.93
CA THR A 129 9.26 -3.31 -9.90
C THR A 129 10.35 -4.39 -9.91
N THR A 130 10.78 -4.84 -8.72
CA THR A 130 11.83 -5.87 -8.60
C THR A 130 11.34 -7.27 -8.93
N LYS A 131 10.02 -7.53 -8.77
CA LYS A 131 9.42 -8.88 -8.82
C LYS A 131 10.02 -9.83 -7.79
N GLU A 132 10.56 -9.29 -6.70
CA GLU A 132 11.13 -10.04 -5.59
C GLU A 132 10.34 -9.79 -4.29
N THR A 133 10.45 -10.71 -3.35
CA THR A 133 9.88 -10.51 -2.02
C THR A 133 10.77 -9.53 -1.24
N VAL A 134 10.19 -8.42 -0.83
CA VAL A 134 10.88 -7.35 -0.09
C VAL A 134 10.50 -7.46 1.37
N THR A 135 11.49 -7.50 2.27
CA THR A 135 11.26 -7.54 3.72
C THR A 135 11.98 -6.38 4.39
N ILE A 136 11.23 -5.59 5.16
CA ILE A 136 11.70 -4.44 5.91
C ILE A 136 11.36 -4.69 7.39
N CYS A 137 12.37 -4.63 8.24
CA CYS A 137 12.26 -4.76 9.69
C CYS A 137 12.94 -3.57 10.36
N ASN A 138 12.70 -3.40 11.65
CA ASN A 138 13.29 -2.39 12.53
C ASN A 138 13.01 -0.95 12.06
N LEU A 139 11.80 -0.70 11.53
CA LEU A 139 11.41 0.66 11.18
C LEU A 139 11.27 1.53 12.44
N PRO A 140 11.61 2.83 12.34
CA PRO A 140 11.37 3.78 13.42
C PRO A 140 9.91 3.77 13.89
N ASP A 141 9.72 3.87 15.20
CA ASP A 141 8.38 3.94 15.78
C ASP A 141 7.80 5.35 15.65
N LEU A 142 7.06 5.59 14.57
CA LEU A 142 6.41 6.86 14.31
C LEU A 142 5.02 6.98 14.96
N ASN A 143 4.59 5.99 15.75
CA ASN A 143 3.32 6.02 16.48
C ASN A 143 3.49 6.59 17.90
N ASP A 144 4.70 6.51 18.47
CA ASP A 144 5.05 7.09 19.77
C ASP A 144 5.59 8.51 19.60
N GLU A 145 4.78 9.54 19.92
CA GLU A 145 5.16 10.95 19.77
C GLU A 145 6.47 11.33 20.49
N SER A 146 6.85 10.60 21.55
CA SER A 146 8.08 10.88 22.29
C SER A 146 9.36 10.46 21.55
N ARG A 147 9.23 9.59 20.54
CA ARG A 147 10.35 9.00 19.78
C ARG A 147 10.54 9.62 18.40
N ILE A 148 9.78 10.67 18.08
CA ILE A 148 9.74 11.19 16.72
C ILE A 148 10.62 12.44 16.61
N ASP A 149 11.66 12.30 15.81
CA ASP A 149 12.46 13.39 15.27
C ASP A 149 12.42 13.37 13.72
N ASP A 150 12.96 14.42 13.08
CA ASP A 150 13.02 14.49 11.61
C ASP A 150 13.87 13.35 11.02
N ASN A 151 14.90 12.91 11.72
CA ASN A 151 15.76 11.81 11.27
C ASN A 151 15.00 10.47 11.24
N ALA A 152 14.11 10.20 12.19
CA ALA A 152 13.24 9.05 12.22
C ALA A 152 12.25 9.06 11.05
N VAL A 153 11.71 10.24 10.70
CA VAL A 153 10.82 10.42 9.54
C VAL A 153 11.56 10.15 8.23
N GLU A 154 12.75 10.71 8.06
CA GLU A 154 13.59 10.50 6.87
C GLU A 154 14.04 9.04 6.74
N THR A 155 14.47 8.43 7.85
CA THR A 155 14.86 7.02 7.91
C THR A 155 13.70 6.11 7.52
N TYR A 156 12.51 6.35 8.08
CA TYR A 156 11.32 5.60 7.74
C TYR A 156 11.00 5.73 6.24
N ALA A 157 10.95 6.97 5.73
CA ALA A 157 10.64 7.25 4.35
C ALA A 157 11.60 6.53 3.39
N ALA A 158 12.90 6.60 3.66
CA ALA A 158 13.95 5.95 2.88
C ALA A 158 13.80 4.42 2.90
N GLN A 159 13.63 3.82 4.09
CA GLN A 159 13.50 2.36 4.22
C GLN A 159 12.22 1.82 3.58
N THR A 160 11.11 2.56 3.64
CA THR A 160 9.83 2.14 3.06
C THR A 160 9.66 2.53 1.59
N HIS A 161 10.65 3.17 0.98
CA HIS A 161 10.58 3.69 -0.40
C HIS A 161 9.39 4.66 -0.61
N THR A 162 9.10 5.49 0.38
CA THR A 162 8.06 6.54 0.31
C THR A 162 8.68 7.92 0.42
N SER A 163 7.97 8.98 0.03
CA SER A 163 8.47 10.34 0.25
C SER A 163 8.32 10.78 1.72
N VAL A 164 9.22 11.66 2.17
CA VAL A 164 9.14 12.31 3.49
C VAL A 164 7.81 13.04 3.65
N ASP A 165 7.33 13.71 2.60
CA ASP A 165 6.05 14.42 2.60
C ASP A 165 4.86 13.48 2.80
N TRP A 166 4.90 12.27 2.23
CA TRP A 166 3.88 11.26 2.48
C TRP A 166 3.84 10.86 3.96
N VAL A 167 5.00 10.62 4.57
CA VAL A 167 5.11 10.25 5.99
C VAL A 167 4.55 11.38 6.86
N ARG A 168 4.97 12.63 6.61
CA ARG A 168 4.46 13.82 7.31
C ARG A 168 2.95 14.00 7.14
N ALA A 169 2.44 13.89 5.92
CA ALA A 169 1.01 14.02 5.63
C ALA A 169 0.16 12.93 6.30
N ARG A 170 0.66 11.69 6.35
CA ARG A 170 -0.01 10.58 7.03
C ARG A 170 0.01 10.75 8.55
N ARG A 171 1.09 11.27 9.12
CA ARG A 171 1.16 11.66 10.54
C ARG A 171 0.15 12.74 10.89
N ALA A 172 0.04 13.79 10.05
CA ALA A 172 -0.94 14.86 10.24
C ALA A 172 -2.40 14.35 10.24
N GLN A 173 -2.64 13.18 9.65
CA GLN A 173 -3.93 12.49 9.63
C GLN A 173 -4.10 11.46 10.78
N LYS A 174 -3.15 11.41 11.72
CA LYS A 174 -3.07 10.40 12.80
C LYS A 174 -3.12 8.96 12.26
N GLY A 175 -2.49 8.73 11.12
CA GLY A 175 -2.37 7.39 10.55
C GLY A 175 -1.37 6.55 11.33
N ASN A 176 -1.65 5.25 11.46
CA ASN A 176 -0.71 4.28 12.04
C ASN A 176 0.43 3.96 11.04
N PHE A 177 1.63 3.78 11.57
CA PHE A 177 2.85 3.37 10.88
C PHE A 177 3.22 1.95 11.28
N ALA A 178 3.65 1.16 10.30
CA ALA A 178 4.10 -0.19 10.54
C ALA A 178 5.56 -0.17 10.99
N ARG A 179 5.96 -1.04 11.90
CA ARG A 179 7.36 -1.20 12.31
C ARG A 179 8.08 -2.32 11.53
N SER A 180 7.34 -3.12 10.78
CA SER A 180 7.85 -4.05 9.78
C SER A 180 6.86 -4.25 8.62
N LEU A 181 7.40 -4.50 7.43
CA LEU A 181 6.67 -4.61 6.18
C LEU A 181 7.23 -5.74 5.31
N VAL A 182 6.35 -6.46 4.62
CA VAL A 182 6.73 -7.42 3.57
C VAL A 182 5.92 -7.17 2.32
N GLY A 183 6.57 -7.04 1.17
CA GLY A 183 5.93 -7.01 -0.14
C GLY A 183 6.17 -8.33 -0.88
N ILE A 184 5.11 -9.03 -1.28
CA ILE A 184 5.18 -10.31 -2.00
C ILE A 184 4.54 -10.10 -3.38
N PRO A 185 5.30 -10.21 -4.49
CA PRO A 185 4.74 -10.06 -5.83
C PRO A 185 3.82 -11.23 -6.16
N VAL A 186 2.68 -10.93 -6.78
CA VAL A 186 1.70 -11.91 -7.27
C VAL A 186 1.74 -11.92 -8.78
N LEU A 187 2.08 -13.08 -9.35
CA LEU A 187 2.06 -13.33 -10.78
C LEU A 187 0.86 -14.20 -11.11
N VAL A 188 0.15 -13.88 -12.19
CA VAL A 188 -0.93 -14.69 -12.77
C VAL A 188 -0.49 -15.06 -14.18
N LYS A 189 -0.44 -16.36 -14.50
CA LYS A 189 0.05 -16.85 -15.81
C LYS A 189 1.42 -16.25 -16.19
N GLN A 190 2.35 -16.23 -15.22
CA GLN A 190 3.70 -15.66 -15.33
C GLN A 190 3.76 -14.14 -15.63
N LYS A 191 2.62 -13.44 -15.54
CA LYS A 191 2.56 -11.99 -15.71
C LYS A 191 2.34 -11.32 -14.35
N PRO A 192 3.00 -10.19 -14.05
CA PRO A 192 2.72 -9.41 -12.87
C PRO A 192 1.24 -9.03 -12.80
N TRP A 193 0.58 -9.33 -11.68
CA TRP A 193 -0.83 -9.02 -11.46
C TRP A 193 -1.02 -8.03 -10.30
N GLY A 194 -0.22 -8.18 -9.24
CA GLY A 194 -0.31 -7.33 -8.07
C GLY A 194 0.74 -7.66 -7.01
N VAL A 195 0.51 -7.19 -5.79
CA VAL A 195 1.41 -7.37 -4.64
C VAL A 195 0.59 -7.60 -3.37
N ILE A 196 0.99 -8.57 -2.54
CA ILE A 196 0.52 -8.69 -1.17
C ILE A 196 1.46 -7.85 -0.30
N VAL A 197 0.91 -6.94 0.49
CA VAL A 197 1.67 -6.23 1.52
C VAL A 197 1.25 -6.75 2.88
N VAL A 198 2.20 -7.24 3.66
CA VAL A 198 2.02 -7.59 5.06
C VAL A 198 2.60 -6.47 5.91
N ASP A 199 1.81 -5.91 6.81
CA ASP A 199 2.21 -4.85 7.74
C ASP A 199 2.01 -5.27 9.20
N SER A 200 2.98 -4.93 10.05
CA SER A 200 2.95 -5.17 11.50
C SER A 200 3.43 -3.96 12.29
N ASP A 201 2.92 -3.77 13.50
CA ASP A 201 3.43 -2.79 14.48
C ASP A 201 4.65 -3.29 15.27
N ARG A 202 5.10 -4.53 15.03
CA ARG A 202 6.34 -5.07 15.58
C ARG A 202 7.54 -4.69 14.71
N ASP A 203 8.69 -4.49 15.33
CA ASP A 203 9.95 -4.23 14.61
C ASP A 203 10.44 -5.45 13.85
N ASP A 204 9.99 -6.66 14.18
CA ASP A 204 10.31 -7.85 13.41
C ASP A 204 9.07 -8.56 12.87
N ILE A 205 9.15 -8.94 11.60
CA ILE A 205 8.30 -9.94 10.97
C ILE A 205 9.22 -11.17 10.80
N THR A 206 9.15 -12.07 11.79
CA THR A 206 9.78 -13.41 11.91
C THR A 206 10.80 -13.86 10.85
N HIS A 207 11.96 -14.35 11.32
CA HIS A 207 13.09 -14.98 10.59
C HIS A 207 12.87 -15.21 9.08
N ARG A 208 13.56 -14.40 8.25
CA ARG A 208 13.57 -14.40 6.77
C ARG A 208 13.46 -15.78 6.07
N GLY A 209 13.98 -16.85 6.67
CA GLY A 209 13.86 -18.21 6.16
C GLY A 209 12.42 -18.74 6.07
N HIS A 210 11.54 -18.35 7.00
CA HIS A 210 10.15 -18.78 7.01
C HIS A 210 9.32 -18.02 5.96
N LEU A 211 9.53 -16.71 5.79
CA LEU A 211 8.76 -15.89 4.85
C LEU A 211 8.83 -16.38 3.40
N ASN A 212 10.01 -16.75 2.90
CA ASN A 212 10.14 -17.29 1.55
C ASN A 212 9.40 -18.62 1.37
N SER A 213 9.32 -19.44 2.43
CA SER A 213 8.57 -20.69 2.43
C SER A 213 7.05 -20.49 2.42
N LEU A 214 6.56 -19.34 2.89
CA LEU A 214 5.13 -18.99 2.91
C LEU A 214 4.68 -18.16 1.72
N ALA A 215 5.52 -17.22 1.27
CA ALA A 215 5.23 -16.28 0.20
C ALA A 215 4.95 -17.00 -1.12
N ARG A 216 5.73 -18.03 -1.44
CA ARG A 216 5.61 -18.76 -2.71
C ARG A 216 4.33 -19.60 -2.81
N PRO A 217 3.96 -20.43 -1.82
CA PRO A 217 2.67 -21.12 -1.84
C PRO A 217 1.47 -20.18 -1.90
N ALA A 218 1.48 -19.10 -1.11
CA ALA A 218 0.39 -18.13 -1.11
C ALA A 218 0.23 -17.44 -2.46
N ALA A 219 1.34 -16.99 -3.07
CA ALA A 219 1.32 -16.40 -4.40
C ALA A 219 0.85 -17.39 -5.48
N GLN A 220 1.19 -18.67 -5.36
CA GLN A 220 0.71 -19.72 -6.27
C GLN A 220 -0.79 -19.99 -6.16
N ILE A 221 -1.32 -20.09 -4.93
CA ILE A 221 -2.76 -20.26 -4.70
C ILE A 221 -3.52 -19.05 -5.24
N LEU A 222 -3.04 -17.84 -4.95
CA LEU A 222 -3.63 -16.61 -5.49
C LEU A 222 -3.53 -16.56 -7.01
N SER A 223 -2.40 -16.97 -7.60
CA SER A 223 -2.27 -17.07 -9.05
C SER A 223 -3.41 -17.87 -9.67
N ALA A 224 -3.67 -19.07 -9.12
CA ALA A 224 -4.71 -19.97 -9.61
C ALA A 224 -6.12 -19.41 -9.42
N LEU A 225 -6.40 -18.82 -8.25
CA LEU A 225 -7.70 -18.20 -7.96
C LEU A 225 -7.99 -16.99 -8.86
N LEU A 226 -6.95 -16.24 -9.23
CA LEU A 226 -7.07 -14.99 -9.99
C LEU A 226 -6.95 -15.20 -11.51
N GLU A 227 -6.87 -16.42 -12.03
CA GLU A 227 -6.74 -16.64 -13.48
C GLU A 227 -7.96 -16.23 -14.31
N GLY A 228 -9.13 -16.13 -13.67
CA GLY A 228 -10.42 -15.75 -14.27
C GLY A 228 -10.88 -14.32 -13.93
N VAL A 229 -9.97 -13.46 -13.46
CA VAL A 229 -10.21 -12.19 -12.74
C VAL A 229 -9.38 -11.03 -13.31
#